data_AF-A0A6C0CS93-F1
#
_entry.id   AF-A0A6C0CS93-F1
#
_cell.length_a   1.000
_cell.length_b   1.000
_cell.length_c   1.000
_cell.angle_alpha   90.00
_cell.angle_beta   90.00
_cell.angle_gamma   90.00
#
_symmetry.space_group_name_H-M   'P 1'
#
loop_
_entity.id
_entity.type
_entity.pdbx_description
1 polymer ?
#
loop_
_entity_poly.entity_id
_entity_poly.type
_entity_poly.pdbx_seq_one_letter_code
_entity_poly.pdbx_strand_id
1 'polypeptide(L)'
;MATKQDMTHVKNISLYIPRMAEDSHKDSQFSTLKEFVAYRFRTLAIGIVKDIQLKNGFTNKDGRIYYKAFIHFDEWFDNATTRSLQHRIFNPRDYGNSCAKLVYEDPHFWMLLENKHNDQKQYAFELVSKLEKQLAQVAQLAEMFKLSQINAQYHYSSPPPGNKRSRVSTHGF
;
A
#
# COMPACT_ATOMS: atom_id res chain seq x y z
N MET A 1 -24.61 -12.49 2.51
CA MET A 1 -24.27 -12.36 3.94
C MET A 1 -22.93 -11.65 4.04
N ALA A 2 -22.87 -10.47 4.66
CA ALA A 2 -21.61 -9.75 4.84
C ALA A 2 -20.84 -10.38 6.01
N THR A 3 -19.61 -10.80 5.75
CA THR A 3 -18.69 -11.37 6.74
C THR A 3 -18.34 -10.30 7.78
N LYS A 4 -18.68 -10.54 9.05
CA LYS A 4 -18.26 -9.70 10.18
C LYS A 4 -16.75 -9.75 10.29
N GLN A 5 -16.09 -8.60 10.34
CA GLN A 5 -14.66 -8.56 10.65
C GLN A 5 -14.46 -8.69 12.16
N ASP A 6 -13.84 -9.80 12.57
CA ASP A 6 -13.32 -9.96 13.93
C ASP A 6 -12.05 -9.11 14.08
N MET A 7 -12.03 -8.23 15.09
CA MET A 7 -10.99 -7.22 15.31
C MET A 7 -10.12 -7.59 16.50
N THR A 8 -9.44 -8.74 16.41
CA THR A 8 -8.44 -9.16 17.41
C THR A 8 -7.16 -8.32 17.32
N HIS A 9 -6.86 -7.78 16.14
CA HIS A 9 -5.68 -6.94 15.86
C HIS A 9 -6.07 -5.68 15.09
N VAL A 10 -5.34 -4.59 15.35
CA VAL A 10 -5.51 -3.31 14.66
C VAL A 10 -4.89 -3.37 13.26
N LYS A 11 -5.61 -2.87 12.26
CA LYS A 11 -5.13 -2.79 10.87
C LYS A 11 -4.58 -1.40 10.58
N ASN A 12 -3.52 -1.30 9.79
CA ASN A 12 -2.99 -0.01 9.37
C ASN A 12 -3.80 0.58 8.19
N ILE A 13 -4.99 1.12 8.47
CA ILE A 13 -5.88 1.68 7.46
C ILE A 13 -5.71 3.19 7.30
N SER A 14 -6.11 3.69 6.13
CA SER A 14 -6.30 5.13 5.92
C SER A 14 -7.74 5.53 6.25
N LEU A 15 -7.93 6.76 6.74
CA LEU A 15 -9.24 7.29 7.11
C LEU A 15 -9.70 8.37 6.15
N TYR A 16 -11.02 8.48 6.02
CA TYR A 16 -11.71 9.56 5.33
C TYR A 16 -12.61 10.28 6.33
N ILE A 17 -12.45 11.60 6.41
CA ILE A 17 -13.30 12.48 7.22
C ILE A 17 -14.07 13.38 6.24
N PRO A 18 -15.40 13.17 6.11
CA PRO A 18 -16.19 13.84 5.08
C PRO A 18 -16.43 15.33 5.36
N ARG A 19 -16.37 15.72 6.64
CA ARG A 19 -16.62 17.08 7.10
C ARG A 19 -15.64 17.44 8.21
N MET A 20 -14.69 18.31 7.87
CA MET A 20 -13.73 18.88 8.79
C MET A 20 -13.76 20.39 8.65
N ALA A 21 -14.07 21.11 9.73
CA ALA A 21 -14.12 22.57 9.66
C ALA A 21 -12.70 23.14 9.56
N GLU A 22 -12.47 24.09 8.64
CA GLU A 22 -11.16 24.72 8.45
C GLU A 22 -10.60 25.30 9.75
N ASP A 23 -11.47 25.93 10.52
CA ASP A 23 -11.18 26.62 11.75
C ASP A 23 -11.06 25.73 12.99
N SER A 24 -11.13 24.39 12.86
CA SER A 24 -11.08 23.47 14.02
C SER A 24 -9.80 23.60 14.86
N HIS A 25 -8.75 24.24 14.33
CA HIS A 25 -7.47 24.45 15.00
C HIS A 25 -7.29 25.88 15.54
N LYS A 26 -8.21 26.82 15.27
CA LYS A 26 -8.00 28.25 15.57
C LYS A 26 -7.91 28.55 17.07
N ASP A 27 -8.62 27.78 17.89
CA ASP A 27 -8.58 27.91 19.36
C ASP A 27 -7.42 27.11 19.98
N SER A 28 -6.53 26.57 19.16
CA SER A 28 -5.39 25.77 19.58
C SER A 28 -4.06 26.48 19.27
N GLN A 29 -2.98 25.93 19.81
CA GLN A 29 -1.61 26.42 19.57
C GLN A 29 -1.04 26.07 18.19
N PHE A 30 -1.78 25.36 17.34
CA PHE A 30 -1.27 24.84 16.08
C PHE A 30 -1.46 25.83 14.93
N SER A 31 -0.46 25.94 14.06
CA SER A 31 -0.47 26.89 12.94
C SER A 31 -1.34 26.41 11.78
N THR A 32 -1.49 25.09 11.63
CA THR A 32 -2.27 24.49 10.56
C THR A 32 -3.24 23.43 11.08
N LEU A 33 -4.35 23.24 10.34
CA LEU A 33 -5.31 22.18 10.59
C LEU A 33 -4.66 20.78 10.54
N LYS A 34 -3.67 20.58 9.66
CA LYS A 34 -2.98 19.28 9.53
C LYS A 34 -2.18 18.94 10.77
N GLU A 35 -1.43 19.90 11.32
CA GLU A 35 -0.68 19.73 12.57
C GLU A 35 -1.61 19.40 13.74
N PHE A 36 -2.71 20.14 13.87
CA PHE A 36 -3.72 19.89 14.89
C PHE A 36 -4.30 18.47 14.79
N VAL A 37 -4.69 18.04 13.59
CA VAL A 37 -5.25 16.71 13.36
C VAL A 37 -4.22 15.63 13.70
N ALA A 38 -2.99 15.73 13.18
CA ALA A 38 -1.92 14.77 13.46
C ALA A 38 -1.63 14.68 14.97
N TYR A 39 -1.58 15.82 15.66
CA TYR A 39 -1.43 15.87 17.11
C TYR A 39 -2.56 15.17 17.84
N ARG A 40 -3.83 15.46 17.50
CA ARG A 40 -5.00 14.84 18.15
C ARG A 40 -5.01 13.32 17.98
N PHE A 41 -4.71 12.81 16.79
CA PHE A 41 -4.61 11.36 16.56
C PHE A 41 -3.51 10.70 17.42
N ARG A 42 -2.37 11.38 17.60
CA ARG A 42 -1.30 10.90 18.47
C ARG A 42 -1.70 10.94 19.95
N THR A 43 -2.21 12.07 20.44
CA THR A 43 -2.54 12.27 21.87
C THR A 43 -3.72 11.44 22.34
N LEU A 44 -4.68 11.15 21.45
CA LEU A 44 -5.80 10.25 21.74
C LEU A 44 -5.40 8.76 21.64
N ALA A 45 -4.10 8.48 21.54
CA ALA A 45 -3.53 7.16 21.40
C ALA A 45 -4.13 6.36 20.24
N ILE A 46 -4.40 7.01 19.10
CA ILE A 46 -4.93 6.36 17.91
C ILE A 46 -3.82 5.87 16.98
N GLY A 47 -2.85 6.74 16.67
CA GLY A 47 -1.73 6.38 15.80
C GLY A 47 -0.86 7.56 15.39
N ILE A 48 0.15 7.25 14.59
CA ILE A 48 1.06 8.23 13.99
C ILE A 48 0.58 8.54 12.57
N VAL A 49 0.26 9.81 12.31
CA VAL A 49 -0.17 10.26 10.98
C VAL A 49 1.05 10.52 10.10
N LYS A 50 1.05 9.93 8.91
CA LYS A 50 2.08 10.10 7.87
C LYS A 50 1.78 11.29 6.96
N ASP A 51 0.54 11.38 6.49
CA ASP A 51 0.11 12.43 5.55
C ASP A 51 -1.39 12.74 5.72
N ILE A 52 -1.75 14.00 5.45
CA ILE A 52 -3.12 14.48 5.44
C ILE A 52 -3.36 15.24 4.15
N GLN A 53 -4.29 14.74 3.34
CA GLN A 53 -4.76 15.42 2.13
C GLN A 53 -6.10 16.08 2.40
N LEU A 54 -6.12 17.40 2.31
CA LEU A 54 -7.35 18.20 2.42
C LEU A 54 -7.84 18.51 1.01
N LYS A 55 -9.10 18.21 0.73
CA LYS A 55 -9.80 18.64 -0.49
C LYS A 55 -10.93 19.58 -0.11
N ASN A 56 -11.17 20.58 -0.95
CA ASN A 56 -12.29 21.50 -0.79
C ASN A 56 -13.59 20.68 -0.68
N GLY A 57 -14.33 20.90 0.40
CA GLY A 57 -15.63 20.31 0.63
C GLY A 57 -16.70 21.28 0.18
N PHE A 58 -17.28 21.99 1.14
CA PHE A 58 -18.33 22.97 0.92
C PHE A 58 -18.19 24.14 1.90
N THR A 59 -18.79 25.27 1.54
CA THR A 59 -18.96 26.40 2.45
C THR A 59 -20.41 26.41 2.92
N ASN A 60 -20.63 26.49 4.24
CA ASN A 60 -21.98 26.60 4.77
C ASN A 60 -22.57 27.99 4.52
N LYS A 61 -23.87 28.15 4.76
CA LYS A 61 -24.59 29.43 4.64
C LYS A 61 -23.95 30.56 5.46
N ASP A 62 -23.33 30.22 6.59
CA ASP A 62 -22.65 31.18 7.48
C ASP A 62 -21.23 31.54 7.01
N GLY A 63 -20.82 31.12 5.81
CA GLY A 63 -19.47 31.36 5.27
C GLY A 63 -18.40 30.41 5.82
N ARG A 64 -18.74 29.50 6.75
CA ARG A 64 -17.78 28.54 7.32
C ARG A 64 -17.36 27.49 6.31
N ILE A 65 -16.06 27.35 6.09
CA ILE A 65 -15.46 26.42 5.12
C ILE A 65 -15.25 25.05 5.75
N TYR A 66 -15.61 24.00 5.00
CA TYR A 66 -15.38 22.62 5.36
C TYR A 66 -14.54 21.91 4.31
N TYR A 67 -13.57 21.14 4.78
CA TYR A 67 -12.76 20.24 3.98
C TYR A 67 -13.24 18.79 4.10
N LYS A 68 -12.91 18.03 3.06
CA LYS A 68 -12.82 16.57 3.08
C LYS A 68 -11.37 16.20 3.37
N ALA A 69 -11.11 15.41 4.41
CA ALA A 69 -9.75 15.01 4.77
C ALA A 69 -9.53 13.51 4.51
N PHE A 70 -8.38 13.18 3.93
CA PHE A 70 -7.88 11.82 3.79
C PHE A 70 -6.62 11.71 4.63
N ILE A 71 -6.63 10.80 5.60
CA ILE A 71 -5.57 10.66 6.59
C ILE A 71 -4.90 9.32 6.36
N HIS A 72 -3.60 9.37 6.11
CA HIS A 72 -2.74 8.21 5.96
C HIS A 72 -1.90 8.06 7.22
N PHE A 73 -1.90 6.88 7.81
CA PHE A 73 -1.14 6.58 9.01
C PHE A 73 0.20 5.94 8.62
N ASP A 74 1.24 6.25 9.40
CA ASP A 74 2.46 5.46 9.39
C ASP A 74 2.20 4.16 10.16
N GLU A 75 1.61 4.30 11.36
CA GLU A 75 1.14 3.20 12.20
C GLU A 75 -0.10 3.58 13.00
N TRP A 76 -0.89 2.58 13.35
CA TRP A 76 -1.92 2.67 14.38
C TRP A 76 -1.40 2.05 15.66
N PHE A 77 -1.73 2.64 16.81
CA PHE A 77 -1.38 2.03 18.09
C PHE A 77 -2.31 0.85 18.37
N ASP A 78 -1.76 -0.27 18.83
CA ASP A 78 -2.56 -1.44 19.16
C ASP A 78 -3.06 -1.37 20.62
N ASN A 79 -4.29 -0.89 20.82
CA ASN A 79 -4.91 -0.78 22.13
C ASN A 79 -6.43 -0.97 22.05
N ALA A 80 -7.11 -1.07 23.20
CA ALA A 80 -8.54 -1.31 23.25
C ALA A 80 -9.37 -0.21 22.54
N THR A 81 -8.92 1.05 22.66
CA THR A 81 -9.60 2.21 22.04
C THR A 81 -9.54 2.11 20.52
N THR A 82 -8.37 1.84 19.95
CA THR A 82 -8.19 1.72 18.49
C THR A 82 -8.89 0.49 17.92
N ARG A 83 -8.84 -0.65 18.61
CA ARG A 83 -9.61 -1.85 18.23
C ARG A 83 -11.11 -1.57 18.20
N SER A 84 -11.64 -0.92 19.24
CA SER A 84 -13.06 -0.54 19.29
C SER A 84 -13.44 0.47 18.20
N LEU A 85 -12.57 1.46 17.97
CA LEU A 85 -12.77 2.47 16.94
C LEU A 85 -12.82 1.83 15.54
N GLN A 86 -11.86 0.97 15.22
CA GLN A 86 -11.83 0.26 13.94
C GLN A 86 -13.01 -0.69 13.78
N HIS A 87 -13.40 -1.41 14.84
CA HIS A 87 -14.60 -2.24 14.80
C HIS A 87 -15.85 -1.42 14.40
N ARG A 88 -16.01 -0.21 14.95
CA ARG A 88 -17.10 0.71 14.57
C ARG A 88 -16.98 1.22 13.13
N ILE A 89 -15.76 1.47 12.65
CA ILE A 89 -15.51 1.89 11.26
C ILE A 89 -15.91 0.78 10.28
N PHE A 90 -15.54 -0.47 10.55
CA PHE A 90 -15.79 -1.59 9.64
C PHE A 90 -17.21 -2.16 9.75
N ASN A 91 -17.83 -2.09 10.92
CA ASN A 91 -19.16 -2.66 11.19
C ASN A 91 -20.20 -1.58 11.57
N PRO A 92 -20.43 -0.53 10.75
CA PRO A 92 -21.33 0.57 11.13
C PRO A 92 -22.78 0.12 11.36
N ARG A 93 -23.21 -0.99 10.73
CA ARG A 93 -24.54 -1.56 10.89
C ARG A 93 -24.83 -2.01 12.32
N ASP A 94 -23.82 -2.54 13.01
CA ASP A 94 -23.94 -3.00 14.40
C ASP A 94 -24.17 -1.83 15.37
N TYR A 95 -23.91 -0.59 14.92
CA TYR A 95 -24.09 0.65 15.67
C TYR A 95 -25.22 1.52 15.07
N GLY A 96 -26.23 0.89 14.48
CA GLY A 96 -27.39 1.60 13.92
C GLY A 96 -27.07 2.47 12.71
N ASN A 97 -26.09 2.07 11.90
CA ASN A 97 -25.51 2.86 10.80
C ASN A 97 -24.85 4.17 11.24
N SER A 98 -24.56 4.31 12.53
CA SER A 98 -23.78 5.44 13.04
C SER A 98 -22.32 5.28 12.61
N CYS A 99 -21.78 6.28 11.92
CA CYS A 99 -20.36 6.33 11.63
C CYS A 99 -19.56 6.40 12.94
N ALA A 100 -18.36 5.82 12.95
CA ALA A 100 -17.44 5.99 14.06
C ALA A 100 -17.13 7.49 14.25
N LYS A 101 -17.02 7.93 15.50
CA LYS A 101 -16.74 9.32 15.85
C LYS A 101 -15.48 9.41 16.68
N LEU A 102 -14.63 10.39 16.38
CA LEU A 102 -13.51 10.79 17.22
C LEU A 102 -13.83 12.15 17.82
N VAL A 103 -14.05 12.20 19.13
CA VAL A 103 -14.22 13.45 19.88
C VAL A 103 -12.82 13.98 20.17
N TYR A 104 -12.46 15.11 19.57
CA TYR A 104 -11.14 15.72 19.79
C TYR A 104 -11.18 16.80 20.88
N GLU A 105 -12.35 17.39 21.10
CA GLU A 105 -12.61 18.40 22.13
C GLU A 105 -14.12 18.55 22.28
N ASP A 106 -14.70 18.11 23.39
CA ASP A 106 -16.16 18.12 23.58
C ASP A 106 -16.76 19.54 23.42
N PRO A 107 -17.83 19.75 22.63
CA PRO A 107 -18.68 18.76 21.92
C PRO A 107 -18.24 18.43 20.48
N HIS A 108 -17.06 18.87 20.07
CA HIS A 108 -16.54 18.73 18.72
C HIS A 108 -15.99 17.33 18.41
N PHE A 109 -16.42 16.78 17.28
CA PHE A 109 -16.02 15.47 16.82
C PHE A 109 -15.84 15.41 15.31
N TRP A 110 -15.08 14.42 14.84
CA TRP A 110 -15.01 14.04 13.43
C TRP A 110 -15.66 12.68 13.22
N MET A 111 -16.42 12.55 12.13
CA MET A 111 -16.89 11.26 11.66
C MET A 111 -15.76 10.57 10.87
N LEU A 112 -15.46 9.34 11.23
CA LEU A 112 -14.40 8.55 10.61
C LEU A 112 -15.00 7.46 9.74
N LEU A 113 -14.50 7.38 8.51
CA LEU A 113 -14.83 6.34 7.54
C LEU A 113 -13.53 5.68 7.06
N GLU A 114 -13.61 4.42 6.65
CA GLU A 114 -12.50 3.76 5.96
C GLU A 114 -12.27 4.45 4.60
N ASN A 115 -11.02 4.82 4.31
CA ASN A 115 -10.64 5.33 3.01
C ASN A 115 -10.31 4.18 2.05
N LYS A 116 -11.30 3.76 1.26
CA LYS A 116 -11.16 2.70 0.25
C LYS A 116 -10.42 3.12 -1.02
N HIS A 117 -10.08 4.40 -1.18
CA HIS A 117 -9.40 4.87 -2.39
C HIS A 117 -7.89 4.56 -2.42
N ASN A 118 -7.29 4.19 -1.28
CA ASN A 118 -5.85 3.90 -1.23
C ASN A 118 -5.51 2.59 -1.97
N ASP A 119 -6.46 1.66 -2.01
CA ASP A 119 -6.25 0.32 -2.56
C ASP A 119 -5.92 0.36 -4.05
N GLN A 120 -6.53 1.24 -4.85
CA GLN A 120 -6.31 1.22 -6.30
C GLN A 120 -4.91 1.70 -6.70
N LYS A 121 -4.39 2.76 -6.09
CA LYS A 121 -3.06 3.30 -6.45
C LYS A 121 -1.94 2.43 -5.88
N GLN A 122 -2.10 1.93 -4.65
CA GLN A 122 -1.15 0.99 -4.06
C GLN A 122 -1.18 -0.37 -4.78
N TYR A 123 -2.35 -0.90 -5.11
CA TYR A 123 -2.49 -2.11 -5.92
C TYR A 123 -1.85 -1.93 -7.31
N ALA A 124 -2.08 -0.79 -7.97
CA ALA A 124 -1.44 -0.50 -9.24
C ALA A 124 0.10 -0.47 -9.12
N PHE A 125 0.64 0.18 -8.08
CA PHE A 125 2.08 0.20 -7.84
C PHE A 125 2.65 -1.19 -7.55
N GLU A 126 1.98 -1.97 -6.70
CA GLU A 126 2.39 -3.32 -6.36
C GLU A 126 2.32 -4.27 -7.57
N LEU A 127 1.29 -4.12 -8.40
CA LEU A 127 1.13 -4.87 -9.65
C LEU A 127 2.25 -4.54 -10.63
N VAL A 128 2.59 -3.26 -10.82
CA VAL A 128 3.71 -2.83 -11.66
C VAL A 128 5.03 -3.42 -11.17
N SER A 129 5.31 -3.33 -9.86
CA SER A 129 6.51 -3.94 -9.26
C SER A 129 6.57 -5.46 -9.47
N LYS A 130 5.43 -6.17 -9.38
CA LYS A 130 5.37 -7.62 -9.68
C LYS A 130 5.64 -7.90 -11.15
N LEU A 131 5.05 -7.12 -12.05
CA LEU A 131 5.25 -7.25 -13.50
C LEU A 131 6.71 -6.99 -13.89
N GLU A 132 7.35 -5.97 -13.33
CA GLU A 132 8.77 -5.67 -13.55
C GLU A 132 9.68 -6.83 -13.14
N LYS A 133 9.40 -7.46 -11.99
CA LYS A 133 10.13 -8.66 -11.55
C LYS A 133 9.94 -9.83 -12.51
N GLN A 134 8.73 -10.06 -13.01
CA GLN A 134 8.46 -11.11 -13.99
C GLN A 134 9.19 -10.84 -15.32
N LEU A 135 9.19 -9.58 -15.79
CA LEU A 135 9.94 -9.17 -16.98
C LEU A 135 11.45 -9.45 -16.83
N ALA A 136 12.04 -9.14 -15.69
CA ALA A 136 13.44 -9.43 -15.40
C ALA A 136 13.74 -10.93 -15.44
N GLN A 137 12.86 -11.76 -14.88
CA GLN A 137 13.01 -13.23 -14.92
C GLN A 137 12.91 -13.79 -16.34
N VAL A 138 11.96 -13.29 -17.14
CA VAL A 138 11.79 -13.71 -18.54
C VAL A 138 13.01 -13.32 -19.38
N ALA A 139 13.57 -12.12 -19.15
CA ALA A 139 14.78 -11.68 -19.83
C ALA A 139 15.97 -12.59 -19.51
N GLN A 140 16.19 -12.92 -18.24
CA GLN A 140 17.25 -13.85 -17.81
C GLN A 140 17.07 -15.25 -18.43
N LEU A 141 15.84 -15.76 -18.47
CA LEU A 141 15.56 -17.06 -19.08
C LEU A 141 15.84 -17.06 -20.59
N ALA A 142 15.50 -15.98 -21.29
CA ALA A 142 15.79 -15.84 -22.71
C ALA A 142 17.30 -15.79 -23.00
N GLU A 143 18.09 -15.13 -22.15
CA GLU A 143 19.56 -15.14 -22.24
C GLU A 143 20.13 -16.55 -22.01
N MET A 144 19.67 -17.23 -20.96
CA MET A 144 20.07 -18.61 -20.67
C MET A 144 19.75 -19.55 -21.84
N PHE A 145 18.58 -19.39 -22.46
CA PHE A 145 18.18 -20.18 -23.62
C PHE A 145 19.08 -19.92 -24.82
N LYS A 146 19.43 -18.66 -25.11
CA LYS A 146 20.39 -18.32 -26.18
C LYS A 146 21.76 -18.97 -25.94
N LEU A 147 22.27 -18.91 -24.72
CA LEU A 147 23.53 -19.57 -24.36
C LEU A 147 23.47 -21.09 -24.54
N SER A 148 22.35 -21.72 -24.19
CA SER A 148 22.15 -23.17 -24.40
C SER A 148 22.12 -23.57 -25.88
N GLN A 149 21.49 -22.76 -26.73
CA GLN A 149 21.44 -22.98 -28.18
C GLN A 149 22.83 -22.91 -28.79
N ILE A 150 23.61 -21.90 -28.39
CA ILE A 150 25.00 -21.72 -28.82
C ILE A 150 25.86 -22.92 -28.40
N ASN A 151 25.78 -23.34 -27.13
CA ASN A 151 26.54 -24.51 -26.65
C ASN A 151 26.14 -25.80 -27.37
N ALA A 152 24.86 -26.00 -27.67
CA ALA A 152 24.39 -27.15 -28.44
C ALA A 152 24.99 -27.14 -29.86
N GLN A 153 25.10 -25.96 -30.50
CA GLN A 153 25.68 -25.80 -31.83
C GLN A 153 27.18 -26.15 -31.89
N TYR A 154 27.94 -25.81 -30.83
CA TYR A 154 29.35 -26.17 -30.72
C TYR A 154 29.57 -27.69 -30.54
N HIS A 155 28.65 -28.41 -29.89
CA HIS A 155 28.77 -29.85 -29.72
C HIS A 155 28.53 -30.66 -31.01
N TYR A 156 27.76 -30.16 -31.97
CA TYR A 156 27.53 -30.83 -33.26
C TYR A 156 28.57 -30.52 -34.35
N SER A 157 29.44 -29.53 -34.14
CA SER A 157 30.47 -29.10 -35.10
C SER A 157 31.88 -29.63 -34.80
N SER A 158 32.01 -30.50 -33.79
CA SER A 158 33.26 -31.25 -33.56
C SER A 158 33.46 -32.26 -34.69
N PRO A 159 34.56 -32.18 -35.48
CA PRO A 159 34.82 -33.16 -36.53
C PRO A 159 34.89 -34.55 -35.90
N PRO A 160 34.35 -35.61 -36.54
CA PRO A 160 34.52 -36.96 -36.03
C PRO A 160 36.01 -37.24 -35.88
N PRO A 161 36.45 -37.90 -34.79
CA PRO A 161 37.86 -38.20 -34.59
C PRO A 161 38.37 -38.94 -35.82
N GLY A 162 39.26 -38.28 -36.56
CA GLY A 162 39.79 -38.78 -37.81
C GLY A 162 40.40 -40.16 -37.59
N ASN A 163 39.91 -41.16 -38.34
CA ASN A 163 40.52 -42.47 -38.41
C ASN A 163 42.00 -42.30 -38.77
N LYS A 164 42.88 -42.53 -37.79
CA LYS A 164 44.33 -42.63 -38.03
C LYS A 164 44.54 -43.86 -38.91
N ARG A 165 44.59 -43.67 -40.23
CA ARG A 165 45.09 -44.68 -41.16
C ARG A 165 46.58 -44.86 -40.87
N SER A 166 46.92 -45.96 -40.19
CA SER A 166 48.29 -46.43 -40.07
C SER A 166 48.86 -46.69 -41.46
N ARG A 167 49.79 -45.84 -41.89
CA ARG A 167 50.63 -46.09 -43.06
C ARG A 167 51.70 -47.10 -42.62
N VAL A 168 51.51 -48.37 -42.93
CA VAL A 168 52.59 -49.36 -42.83
C VAL A 168 53.52 -49.12 -44.02
N SER A 169 54.77 -48.76 -43.71
CA SER A 169 55.87 -48.60 -44.64
C SER A 169 56.92 -49.67 -44.34
N THR A 170 57.11 -50.61 -45.27
CA THR A 170 58.25 -51.54 -45.34
C THR A 170 58.38 -51.92 -46.83
N HIS A 171 59.21 -51.26 -47.65
CA HIS A 171 60.66 -51.43 -47.87
C HIS A 171 61.14 -52.89 -47.99
N GLY A 172 61.80 -53.16 -49.14
CA GLY A 172 62.59 -54.30 -49.68
C GLY A 172 62.95 -55.49 -48.79
N PHE A 173 63.23 -56.68 -49.33
CA PHE A 173 63.80 -57.08 -50.62
C PHE A 173 63.21 -58.40 -51.09
#